data_AF-V4JS96-F1
#
_entry.id   AF-V4JS96-F1
#
_cell.length_a   1.000
_cell.length_b   1.000
_cell.length_c   1.000
_cell.angle_alpha   90.00
_cell.angle_beta   90.00
_cell.angle_gamma   90.00
#
_symmetry.space_group_name_H-M   'P 1'
#
loop_
_entity.id
_entity.type
_entity.pdbx_description
1 polymer ?
#
loop_
_entity_poly.entity_id
_entity_poly.type
_entity_poly.pdbx_seq_one_letter_code
_entity_poly.pdbx_strand_id
1 'polypeptide(L)'
;MMDKSLDDALAQKWEASDLWPTNYDEFTSVSGGSIPNCYFNFCPEVSFGTFGVFAGVVIRFFDSIDQESRFKQLSKEGVKKEKDWRWKYQWIEPLHYSECEYYSILSSEQALSQVNFNAPVSGQVNVAGKTISSPVANISLRDLEQRIDQSDASDEQKAEAKSRLKQFLEYPVVAAIIGGLSSGTVT
;
A
#
# COMPACT_ATOMS: atom_id res chain seq x y z
N MET A 1 -11.59 4.06 -32.86
CA MET A 1 -10.17 3.75 -33.07
C MET A 1 -9.40 4.85 -32.36
N MET A 2 -8.52 4.50 -31.41
CA MET A 2 -7.80 5.50 -30.62
C MET A 2 -6.87 6.30 -31.54
N ASP A 3 -6.67 7.58 -31.23
CA ASP A 3 -5.74 8.43 -31.97
C ASP A 3 -4.31 7.87 -31.83
N LYS A 4 -3.58 7.76 -32.94
CA LYS A 4 -2.25 7.13 -32.96
C LYS A 4 -1.24 7.87 -32.09
N SER A 5 -1.30 9.21 -32.08
CA SER A 5 -0.40 10.01 -31.26
C SER A 5 -0.66 9.82 -29.77
N LEU A 6 -1.94 9.66 -29.40
CA LEU A 6 -2.32 9.36 -28.02
C LEU A 6 -1.89 7.95 -27.60
N ASP A 7 -2.04 6.97 -28.48
CA ASP A 7 -1.62 5.59 -28.26
C ASP A 7 -0.10 5.50 -28.05
N ASP A 8 0.68 6.12 -28.93
CA ASP A 8 2.14 6.16 -28.83
C ASP A 8 2.60 6.87 -27.53
N ALA A 9 1.92 7.96 -27.12
CA ALA A 9 2.24 8.68 -25.89
C ALA A 9 1.89 7.87 -24.62
N LEU A 10 0.81 7.09 -24.65
CA LEU A 10 0.45 6.18 -23.56
C LEU A 10 1.48 5.04 -23.47
N ALA A 11 1.86 4.44 -24.59
CA ALA A 11 2.87 3.38 -24.63
C ALA A 11 4.19 3.85 -23.98
N GLN A 12 4.72 5.01 -24.40
CA GLN A 12 5.93 5.59 -23.77
C GLN A 12 5.79 5.81 -22.27
N LYS A 13 4.63 6.29 -21.82
CA LYS A 13 4.39 6.53 -20.39
C LYS A 13 4.41 5.23 -19.58
N TRP A 14 3.80 4.18 -20.12
CA TRP A 14 3.72 2.88 -19.46
C TRP A 14 5.06 2.14 -19.50
N GLU A 15 5.80 2.18 -20.62
CA GLU A 15 7.15 1.62 -20.74
C GLU A 15 8.13 2.20 -19.72
N ALA A 16 7.99 3.48 -19.39
CA ALA A 16 8.83 4.17 -18.41
C ALA A 16 8.44 3.87 -16.95
N SER A 17 7.38 3.09 -16.71
CA SER A 17 6.88 2.80 -15.36
C SER A 17 7.32 1.43 -14.86
N ASP A 18 7.41 1.27 -13.54
CA ASP A 18 7.67 -0.02 -12.89
C ASP A 18 6.50 -1.02 -13.03
N LEU A 19 5.39 -0.61 -13.68
CA LEU A 19 4.22 -1.42 -13.96
C LEU A 19 4.25 -2.01 -15.39
N TRP A 20 5.31 -1.77 -16.15
CA TRP A 20 5.46 -2.37 -17.48
C TRP A 20 5.69 -3.88 -17.34
N PRO A 21 5.02 -4.72 -18.16
CA PRO A 21 5.21 -6.17 -18.09
C PRO A 21 6.68 -6.55 -18.35
N THR A 22 7.21 -7.49 -17.56
CA THR A 22 8.64 -7.85 -17.67
C THR A 22 8.87 -8.91 -18.73
N ASN A 23 7.86 -9.75 -18.99
CA ASN A 23 7.88 -10.77 -20.03
C ASN A 23 6.65 -10.65 -20.94
N TYR A 24 6.72 -11.28 -22.12
CA TYR A 24 5.65 -11.23 -23.12
C TYR A 24 4.35 -11.90 -22.67
N ASP A 25 4.44 -12.90 -21.78
CA ASP A 25 3.31 -13.70 -21.33
C ASP A 25 2.39 -12.92 -20.38
N GLU A 26 2.90 -11.86 -19.76
CA GLU A 26 2.17 -10.96 -18.87
C GLU A 26 1.39 -9.86 -19.62
N PHE A 27 1.68 -9.62 -20.90
CA PHE A 27 1.03 -8.54 -21.66
C PHE A 27 -0.46 -8.80 -21.84
N THR A 28 -1.26 -7.75 -21.61
CA THR A 28 -2.63 -7.71 -22.08
C THR A 28 -2.66 -7.94 -23.59
N SER A 29 -3.42 -8.94 -24.02
CA SER A 29 -3.41 -9.40 -25.41
C SER A 29 -4.81 -9.63 -25.94
N VAL A 30 -5.00 -9.23 -27.20
CA VAL A 30 -6.23 -9.44 -27.96
C VAL A 30 -5.87 -10.18 -29.23
N SER A 31 -6.45 -11.36 -29.42
CA SER A 31 -6.17 -12.21 -30.57
C SER A 31 -7.45 -12.83 -31.14
N GLY A 32 -7.35 -13.36 -32.36
CA GLY A 32 -8.46 -13.95 -33.10
C GLY A 32 -8.36 -13.71 -34.59
N GLY A 33 -9.47 -13.98 -35.30
CA GLY A 33 -9.59 -13.74 -36.74
C GLY A 33 -9.86 -12.27 -37.08
N SER A 34 -10.66 -12.04 -38.12
CA SER A 34 -11.11 -10.68 -38.50
C SER A 34 -11.90 -9.97 -37.40
N ILE A 35 -12.51 -10.73 -36.50
CA ILE A 35 -13.15 -10.27 -35.27
C ILE A 35 -12.41 -10.92 -34.11
N PRO A 36 -11.79 -10.15 -33.21
CA PRO A 36 -11.12 -10.72 -32.05
C PRO A 36 -12.09 -11.47 -31.13
N ASN A 37 -11.69 -12.68 -30.74
CA ASN A 37 -12.51 -13.55 -29.90
C ASN A 37 -11.78 -14.03 -28.64
N CYS A 38 -10.47 -13.81 -28.54
CA CYS A 38 -9.66 -14.18 -27.38
C CYS A 38 -9.06 -12.92 -26.73
N TYR A 39 -9.24 -12.79 -25.41
CA TYR A 39 -8.82 -11.66 -24.61
C TYR A 39 -8.08 -12.19 -23.38
N PHE A 40 -6.82 -11.80 -23.21
CA PHE A 40 -5.93 -12.33 -22.17
C PHE A 40 -5.32 -11.21 -21.32
N ASN A 41 -5.00 -11.53 -20.07
CA ASN A 41 -4.30 -10.67 -19.12
C ASN A 41 -4.93 -9.29 -18.96
N PHE A 42 -6.27 -9.25 -18.95
CA PHE A 42 -7.01 -8.06 -18.57
C PHE A 42 -7.29 -8.09 -17.08
N CYS A 43 -7.11 -6.96 -16.38
CA CYS A 43 -7.61 -6.87 -15.03
C CYS A 43 -9.13 -7.01 -14.99
N PRO A 44 -9.67 -7.62 -13.93
CA PRO A 44 -11.04 -8.08 -13.89
C PRO A 44 -12.05 -6.93 -13.90
N GLU A 45 -11.67 -5.71 -13.53
CA GLU A 45 -12.49 -4.50 -13.65
C GLU A 45 -12.68 -4.09 -15.11
N VAL A 46 -11.62 -4.17 -15.92
CA VAL A 46 -11.66 -3.89 -17.36
C VAL A 46 -12.51 -4.94 -18.06
N SER A 47 -12.29 -6.21 -17.71
CA SER A 47 -13.10 -7.32 -18.20
C SER A 47 -14.56 -7.18 -17.80
N PHE A 48 -14.86 -6.74 -16.57
CA PHE A 48 -16.23 -6.53 -16.14
C PHE A 48 -16.89 -5.36 -16.89
N GLY A 49 -16.19 -4.24 -17.06
CA GLY A 49 -16.70 -3.09 -17.80
C GLY A 49 -16.98 -3.40 -19.28
N THR A 50 -16.20 -4.29 -19.89
CA THR A 50 -16.30 -4.60 -21.32
C THR A 50 -17.16 -5.83 -21.62
N PHE A 51 -17.07 -6.87 -20.79
CA PHE A 51 -17.67 -8.18 -21.00
C PHE A 51 -18.72 -8.56 -19.94
N GLY A 52 -18.82 -7.82 -18.84
CA GLY A 52 -19.75 -8.12 -17.74
C GLY A 52 -19.34 -9.31 -16.88
N VAL A 53 -18.07 -9.72 -16.92
CA VAL A 53 -17.51 -10.84 -16.14
C VAL A 53 -16.19 -10.44 -15.48
N PHE A 54 -15.98 -10.85 -14.23
CA PHE A 54 -14.71 -10.68 -13.52
C PHE A 54 -13.76 -11.81 -13.91
N ALA A 55 -12.88 -11.54 -14.87
CA ALA A 55 -12.04 -12.55 -15.50
C ALA A 55 -10.72 -11.97 -16.01
N GLY A 56 -9.64 -12.75 -15.93
CA GLY A 56 -8.36 -12.45 -16.54
C GLY A 56 -8.31 -12.85 -18.02
N VAL A 57 -9.03 -13.94 -18.35
CA VAL A 57 -9.13 -14.47 -19.71
C VAL A 57 -10.59 -14.63 -20.10
N VAL A 58 -10.94 -14.15 -21.29
CA VAL A 58 -12.27 -14.28 -21.89
C VAL A 58 -12.12 -14.77 -23.32
N ILE A 59 -12.72 -15.93 -23.64
CA ILE A 59 -12.75 -16.48 -25.00
C ILE A 59 -14.20 -16.63 -25.45
N ARG A 60 -14.54 -15.96 -26.54
CA ARG A 60 -15.81 -16.12 -27.25
C ARG A 60 -15.72 -17.28 -28.23
N PHE A 61 -16.87 -17.87 -28.54
CA PHE A 61 -16.97 -18.91 -29.56
C PHE A 61 -16.33 -18.43 -30.86
N PHE A 62 -15.43 -19.24 -31.39
CA PHE A 62 -14.72 -18.95 -32.63
C PHE A 62 -15.67 -19.03 -33.83
N ASP A 63 -16.51 -20.07 -33.86
CA ASP A 63 -17.48 -20.28 -34.93
C ASP A 63 -18.86 -20.74 -34.40
N SER A 64 -19.79 -20.91 -35.35
CA SER A 64 -21.15 -21.38 -35.05
C SER A 64 -21.19 -22.86 -34.65
N ILE A 65 -20.21 -23.67 -35.04
CA ILE A 65 -20.18 -25.11 -34.75
C ILE A 65 -19.90 -25.31 -33.26
N ASP A 66 -18.90 -24.63 -32.73
CA ASP A 66 -18.55 -24.63 -31.31
C ASP A 66 -19.71 -24.10 -30.46
N GLN A 67 -20.31 -23.00 -30.92
CA GLN A 67 -21.46 -22.38 -30.27
C GLN A 67 -22.66 -23.34 -30.22
N GLU A 68 -23.02 -23.94 -31.35
CA GLU A 68 -24.15 -24.86 -31.44
C GLU A 68 -23.97 -26.09 -30.56
N SER A 69 -22.77 -26.68 -30.57
CA SER A 69 -22.44 -27.84 -29.75
C SER A 69 -22.64 -27.52 -28.26
N ARG A 70 -22.08 -26.40 -27.81
CA ARG A 70 -22.21 -25.93 -26.44
C ARG A 70 -23.66 -25.59 -26.07
N PHE A 71 -24.39 -24.95 -26.97
CA PHE A 71 -25.78 -24.56 -26.72
C PHE A 71 -26.71 -25.78 -26.63
N LYS A 72 -26.49 -26.80 -27.47
CA LYS A 72 -27.19 -28.09 -27.38
C LYS A 72 -26.91 -28.76 -26.03
N GLN A 73 -25.67 -28.74 -25.56
CA GLN A 73 -25.30 -29.27 -24.24
C GLN A 73 -26.02 -28.50 -23.11
N LEU A 74 -25.90 -27.17 -23.06
CA LEU A 74 -26.50 -26.35 -22.01
C LEU A 74 -28.04 -26.48 -21.97
N SER A 75 -28.66 -26.63 -23.14
CA SER A 75 -30.11 -26.89 -23.24
C SER A 75 -30.49 -28.22 -22.58
N LYS A 76 -29.70 -29.27 -22.79
CA LYS A 76 -29.91 -30.59 -22.17
C LYS A 76 -29.69 -30.55 -20.65
N GLU A 77 -28.76 -29.72 -20.19
CA GLU A 77 -28.50 -29.49 -18.76
C GLU A 77 -29.57 -28.61 -18.09
N GLY A 78 -30.54 -28.07 -18.85
CA GLY A 78 -31.61 -27.22 -18.31
C GLY A 78 -31.12 -25.82 -17.89
N VAL A 79 -29.96 -25.39 -18.40
CA VAL A 79 -29.37 -24.09 -18.06
C VAL A 79 -30.18 -22.97 -18.73
N LYS A 80 -30.60 -21.97 -17.95
CA LYS A 80 -31.36 -20.82 -18.48
C LYS A 80 -30.45 -19.82 -19.18
N LYS A 81 -30.92 -19.26 -20.30
CA LYS A 81 -30.16 -18.30 -21.11
C LYS A 81 -29.96 -16.93 -20.46
N GLU A 82 -30.90 -16.46 -19.64
CA GLU A 82 -30.94 -15.02 -19.30
C GLU A 82 -29.79 -14.54 -18.41
N LYS A 83 -29.12 -15.42 -17.66
CA LYS A 83 -28.10 -15.03 -16.66
C LYS A 83 -26.83 -15.85 -16.69
N ASP A 84 -26.71 -16.82 -17.59
CA ASP A 84 -25.57 -17.73 -17.59
C ASP A 84 -24.58 -17.35 -18.69
N TRP A 85 -23.36 -16.99 -18.27
CA TRP A 85 -22.28 -16.56 -19.14
C TRP A 85 -21.87 -17.64 -20.15
N ARG A 86 -22.14 -18.93 -19.87
CA ARG A 86 -21.80 -20.06 -20.74
C ARG A 86 -22.53 -20.02 -22.08
N TRP A 87 -23.57 -19.20 -22.21
CA TRP A 87 -24.25 -18.93 -23.47
C TRP A 87 -23.57 -17.83 -24.32
N LYS A 88 -22.59 -17.13 -23.77
CA LYS A 88 -21.88 -16.02 -24.45
C LYS A 88 -20.42 -16.34 -24.70
N TYR A 89 -19.79 -17.09 -23.80
CA TYR A 89 -18.37 -17.36 -23.82
C TYR A 89 -18.10 -18.86 -23.86
N GLN A 90 -17.10 -19.24 -24.65
CA GLN A 90 -16.59 -20.59 -24.74
C GLN A 90 -15.74 -20.94 -23.52
N TRP A 91 -14.93 -19.98 -23.06
CA TRP A 91 -14.04 -20.12 -21.92
C TRP A 91 -13.91 -18.81 -21.15
N ILE A 92 -13.81 -18.92 -19.83
CA ILE A 92 -13.56 -17.81 -18.92
C ILE A 92 -12.60 -18.32 -17.84
N GLU A 93 -11.53 -17.59 -17.58
CA GLU A 93 -10.70 -17.78 -16.40
C GLU A 93 -10.99 -16.66 -15.41
N PRO A 94 -11.70 -16.95 -14.30
CA PRO A 94 -12.06 -15.94 -13.33
C PRO A 94 -10.80 -15.37 -12.66
N LEU A 95 -10.84 -14.07 -12.34
CA LEU A 95 -9.78 -13.38 -11.61
C LEU A 95 -10.42 -12.43 -10.61
N HIS A 96 -10.02 -12.49 -9.35
CA HIS A 96 -10.49 -11.56 -8.34
C HIS A 96 -9.72 -10.23 -8.41
N TYR A 97 -10.33 -9.10 -8.05
CA TYR A 97 -9.70 -7.78 -8.14
C TYR A 97 -8.41 -7.68 -7.30
N SER A 98 -8.37 -8.31 -6.13
CA SER A 98 -7.18 -8.35 -5.28
C SER A 98 -6.03 -9.17 -5.85
N GLU A 99 -6.32 -10.00 -6.86
CA GLU A 99 -5.37 -10.89 -7.53
C GLU A 99 -4.87 -10.31 -8.85
N CYS A 100 -5.34 -9.13 -9.29
CA CYS A 100 -4.73 -8.50 -10.47
C CYS A 100 -3.41 -7.83 -10.11
N GLU A 101 -2.30 -8.38 -10.57
CA GLU A 101 -0.95 -7.86 -10.27
C GLU A 101 -0.76 -6.38 -10.66
N TYR A 102 -1.43 -5.94 -11.73
CA TYR A 102 -1.29 -4.58 -12.27
C TYR A 102 -2.03 -3.47 -11.50
N TYR A 103 -3.16 -3.79 -10.85
CA TYR A 103 -3.96 -2.79 -10.12
C TYR A 103 -4.19 -3.14 -8.66
N SER A 104 -3.77 -4.33 -8.20
CA SER A 104 -3.80 -4.65 -6.79
C SER A 104 -2.76 -3.77 -6.09
N ILE A 105 -3.26 -2.77 -5.36
CA ILE A 105 -2.47 -1.88 -4.50
C ILE A 105 -1.63 -2.70 -3.49
N LEU A 106 -2.01 -3.97 -3.27
CA LEU A 106 -1.32 -4.91 -2.38
C LEU A 106 -0.05 -5.51 -3.02
N SER A 107 0.01 -5.65 -4.35
CA SER A 107 1.20 -6.16 -5.06
C SER A 107 2.21 -5.07 -5.41
N SER A 108 1.81 -3.79 -5.36
CA SER A 108 2.78 -2.70 -5.29
C SER A 108 3.38 -2.65 -3.88
N GLU A 109 4.25 -3.61 -3.55
CA GLU A 109 5.29 -3.40 -2.55
C GLU A 109 6.25 -2.35 -3.11
N GLN A 110 5.78 -1.11 -3.20
CA GLN A 110 6.70 0.01 -3.23
C GLN A 110 7.48 -0.11 -1.92
N ALA A 111 8.77 -0.45 -2.04
CA ALA A 111 9.69 -0.29 -0.95
C ALA A 111 9.60 1.19 -0.54
N LEU A 112 8.85 1.45 0.54
CA LEU A 112 8.81 2.76 1.16
C LEU A 112 10.24 3.01 1.66
N SER A 113 11.05 3.65 0.82
CA SER A 113 12.44 3.95 1.11
C SER A 113 12.57 4.85 2.34
N GLN A 114 11.49 5.58 2.67
CA GLN A 114 11.45 6.48 3.82
C GLN A 114 10.01 6.72 4.30
N VAL A 115 9.75 6.50 5.60
CA VAL A 115 8.52 6.93 6.29
C VAL A 115 8.87 8.14 7.15
N ASN A 116 8.35 9.32 6.79
CA ASN A 116 8.55 10.56 7.55
C ASN A 116 7.33 10.88 8.42
N PHE A 117 7.53 11.01 9.72
CA PHE A 117 6.50 11.48 10.66
C PHE A 117 6.77 12.95 11.01
N ASN A 118 5.92 13.86 10.52
CA ASN A 118 6.00 15.29 10.83
C ASN A 118 5.18 15.65 12.08
N ALA A 119 5.08 14.72 13.05
CA ALA A 119 4.32 14.89 14.27
C ALA A 119 4.98 14.15 15.45
N PRO A 120 4.73 14.57 16.70
CA PRO A 120 5.19 13.84 17.88
C PRO A 120 4.59 12.43 17.90
N VAL A 121 5.45 11.41 17.95
CA VAL A 121 5.05 10.02 18.09
C VAL A 121 5.20 9.61 19.55
N SER A 122 4.09 9.31 20.22
CA SER A 122 4.06 8.91 21.64
C SER A 122 4.11 7.39 21.86
N GLY A 123 4.43 6.61 20.82
CA GLY A 123 4.39 5.14 20.83
C GLY A 123 5.52 4.50 20.02
N GLN A 124 5.45 3.18 19.86
CA GLN A 124 6.44 2.42 19.09
C GLN A 124 6.11 2.45 17.60
N VAL A 125 7.11 2.70 16.77
CA VAL A 125 7.03 2.54 15.31
C VAL A 125 7.64 1.20 14.94
N ASN A 126 6.83 0.33 14.35
CA ASN A 126 7.27 -0.97 13.83
C ASN A 126 7.37 -0.88 12.30
N VAL A 127 8.58 -0.99 11.76
CA VAL A 127 8.82 -1.05 10.31
C VAL A 127 9.50 -2.37 9.99
N ALA A 128 8.90 -3.19 9.13
CA ALA A 128 9.47 -4.47 8.68
C ALA A 128 9.99 -5.38 9.83
N GLY A 129 9.25 -5.45 10.94
CA GLY A 129 9.60 -6.27 12.11
C GLY A 129 10.76 -5.72 12.96
N LYS A 130 11.30 -4.53 12.66
CA LYS A 130 12.32 -3.86 13.46
C LYS A 130 11.70 -2.67 14.20
N THR A 131 11.76 -2.72 15.52
CA THR A 131 11.33 -1.60 16.39
C THR A 131 12.45 -0.56 16.45
N ILE A 132 12.19 0.64 15.94
CA ILE A 132 13.09 1.79 16.10
C ILE A 132 12.59 2.58 17.31
N SER A 133 13.12 2.24 18.48
CA SER A 133 12.96 3.03 19.69
C SER A 133 14.24 3.83 19.93
N SER A 134 14.26 5.11 19.56
CA SER A 134 15.22 6.04 20.17
C SER A 134 14.77 6.25 21.61
N PRO A 135 15.56 5.89 22.63
CA PRO A 135 15.17 6.13 24.01
C PRO A 135 15.23 7.64 24.28
N VAL A 136 14.09 8.31 24.15
CA VAL A 136 13.93 9.66 24.70
C VAL A 136 13.80 9.48 26.22
N ALA A 137 14.87 9.74 26.96
CA ALA A 137 14.87 9.69 28.41
C ALA A 137 14.13 10.91 28.97
N ASN A 138 12.82 10.78 29.20
CA ASN A 138 12.05 11.76 29.96
C ASN A 138 12.30 11.53 31.46
N ILE A 139 13.34 12.13 32.01
CA ILE A 139 13.65 12.09 33.45
C ILE A 139 13.17 13.40 34.08
N SER A 140 12.34 13.34 35.13
CA SER A 140 11.94 14.54 35.85
C SER A 140 13.11 15.07 36.70
N LEU A 141 13.10 16.36 37.03
CA LEU A 141 14.15 16.95 37.86
C LEU A 141 14.27 16.25 39.23
N ARG A 142 13.13 15.84 39.81
CA ARG A 142 13.09 15.08 41.07
C ARG A 142 13.67 13.68 40.92
N ASP A 143 13.36 12.99 39.81
CA ASP A 143 13.93 11.67 39.53
C ASP A 143 15.45 11.76 39.33
N LEU A 144 15.94 12.85 38.73
CA LEU A 144 17.37 13.08 38.54
C LEU A 144 18.08 13.27 39.89
N GLU A 145 17.52 14.09 40.79
CA GLU A 145 18.06 14.27 42.15
C GLU A 145 18.05 12.96 42.94
N GLN A 146 16.95 12.20 42.90
CA GLN A 146 16.83 10.91 43.58
C GLN A 146 17.85 9.89 43.06
N ARG A 147 18.11 9.87 41.75
CA ARG A 147 19.10 8.97 41.15
C ARG A 147 20.54 9.37 41.47
N ILE A 148 20.81 10.67 41.66
CA ILE A 148 22.09 11.14 42.20
C ILE A 148 22.28 10.59 43.61
N ASP A 149 21.25 10.66 44.46
CA ASP A 149 21.32 10.14 45.83
C ASP A 149 21.53 8.62 45.89
N GLN A 150 20.86 7.90 45.00
CA GLN A 150 20.94 6.43 44.88
C GLN A 150 22.19 5.93 44.14
N SER A 151 23.03 6.81 43.60
CA SER A 151 24.23 6.40 42.88
C SER A 151 25.33 5.90 43.83
N ASP A 152 26.24 5.09 43.30
CA ASP A 152 27.42 4.58 44.04
C ASP A 152 28.55 5.63 44.16
N ALA A 153 28.29 6.90 43.81
CA ALA A 153 29.25 8.00 43.91
C ALA A 153 29.51 8.39 45.37
N SER A 154 30.65 9.05 45.64
CA SER A 154 30.94 9.57 46.97
C SER A 154 29.99 10.71 47.35
N ASP A 155 29.82 10.96 48.65
CA ASP A 155 28.96 12.05 49.15
C ASP A 155 29.39 13.42 48.60
N GLU A 156 30.71 13.62 48.42
CA GLU A 156 31.29 14.81 47.82
C GLU A 156 30.88 14.97 46.36
N GLN A 157 30.93 13.89 45.57
CA GLN A 157 30.52 13.89 44.17
C GLN A 157 29.02 14.11 44.00
N LYS A 158 28.21 13.55 44.91
CA LYS A 158 26.75 13.78 44.93
C LYS A 158 26.42 15.23 45.23
N ALA A 159 27.07 15.83 46.24
CA ALA A 159 26.90 17.23 46.60
C ALA A 159 27.34 18.16 45.47
N GLU A 160 28.45 17.86 44.81
CA GLU A 160 28.93 18.63 43.65
C GLU A 160 27.96 18.54 42.47
N ALA A 161 27.47 17.34 42.14
CA ALA A 161 26.52 17.13 41.05
C ALA A 161 25.21 17.92 41.27
N LYS A 162 24.68 17.89 42.49
CA LYS A 162 23.50 18.69 42.87
C LYS A 162 23.75 20.19 42.79
N SER A 163 24.93 20.64 43.23
CA SER A 163 25.33 22.06 43.14
C SER A 163 25.40 22.54 41.69
N ARG A 164 26.01 21.75 40.79
CA ARG A 164 26.09 22.07 39.36
C ARG A 164 24.72 22.05 38.70
N LEU A 165 23.85 21.11 39.06
CA LEU A 165 22.48 21.06 38.58
C LEU A 165 21.70 22.33 38.98
N LYS A 166 21.82 22.76 40.25
CA LYS A 166 21.21 24.01 40.72
C LYS A 166 21.74 25.22 39.95
N GLN A 167 23.05 25.31 39.76
CA GLN A 167 23.67 26.40 38.99
C GLN A 167 23.17 26.43 37.52
N PHE A 168 22.97 25.27 36.91
CA PHE A 168 22.39 25.17 35.56
C PHE A 168 20.95 25.69 35.52
N LEU A 169 20.14 25.36 36.51
CA LEU A 169 18.74 25.82 36.60
C LEU A 169 18.61 27.33 36.83
N GLU A 170 19.57 27.91 37.54
CA GLU A 170 19.65 29.36 37.78
C GLU A 170 20.15 30.14 36.55
N TYR A 171 20.63 29.47 35.49
CA TYR A 171 21.08 30.15 34.28
C TYR A 171 19.93 30.88 33.59
N PRO A 172 20.06 32.16 33.20
CA PRO A 172 18.93 32.99 32.76
C PRO A 172 18.08 32.39 31.64
N VAL A 173 18.71 31.71 30.68
CA VAL A 173 18.00 31.04 29.57
C VAL A 173 17.22 29.83 30.06
N VAL A 174 17.77 29.04 30.98
CA VAL A 174 17.14 27.84 31.53
C VAL A 174 16.00 28.23 32.46
N ALA A 175 16.22 29.22 33.32
CA ALA A 175 15.21 29.80 34.19
C ALA A 175 14.03 30.41 33.41
N ALA A 176 14.28 31.03 32.24
CA ALA A 176 13.22 31.56 31.38
C ALA A 176 12.35 30.44 30.76
N ILE A 177 12.95 29.31 30.37
CA ILE A 177 12.22 28.14 29.84
C ILE A 177 11.36 27.50 30.93
N ILE A 178 11.90 27.38 32.15
CA ILE A 178 11.18 26.80 33.30
C ILE A 178 10.11 27.77 33.82
N GLY A 179 10.41 29.07 33.90
CA GLY A 179 9.49 30.12 34.36
C GLY A 179 8.41 30.49 33.33
N GLY A 180 8.64 30.23 32.05
CA GLY A 180 7.63 30.37 30.99
C GLY A 180 6.46 29.39 31.14
N LEU A 181 6.61 28.33 31.94
CA LEU A 181 5.53 27.37 32.26
C LEU A 181 4.55 27.88 33.34
N SER A 182 4.84 28.97 34.05
CA SER A 182 3.95 29.50 35.11
C SER A 182 3.08 30.70 34.69
N SER A 183 3.11 31.13 33.42
CA SER A 183 2.23 32.21 32.92
C SER A 183 0.99 31.68 32.21
N GLY A 184 0.28 30.76 32.86
CA GLY A 184 -0.84 30.03 32.27
C GLY A 184 -1.97 29.72 33.25
N THR A 185 -2.36 30.64 34.13
CA THR A 185 -3.77 30.89 34.50
C THR A 185 -3.91 32.07 35.46
N VAL A 186 -4.79 33.00 35.04
CA VAL A 186 -5.48 34.00 35.86
C VAL A 186 -6.58 33.27 36.64
N THR A 187 -6.49 33.26 37.97
CA THR A 187 -7.55 33.61 38.96
C THR A 187 -7.01 33.40 40.36
#